data_AF-A0A973LEK3-F1
#
_entry.id   AF-A0A973LEK3-F1
#
_cell.length_a   1.000
_cell.length_b   1.000
_cell.length_c   1.000
_cell.angle_alpha   90.00
_cell.angle_beta   90.00
_cell.angle_gamma   90.00
#
_symmetry.space_group_name_H-M   'P 1'
#
loop_
_entity.id
_entity.type
_entity.pdbx_description
1 polymer ?
#
loop_
_entity_poly.entity_id
_entity_poly.type
_entity_poly.pdbx_seq_one_letter_code
_entity_poly.pdbx_strand_id
1 'polypeptide(L)'
;MPDKLKMFDRIRIERLVWTLDQRLYDLPRASRIAKRREVRANLLEAAADQGVRQALRRIGSSSALAREYLGAEFGDRPRHSWVAAAYFAALVPLLLNFALTEAANAYAQGLTGGHAADGTHVWSGISYLQSPLTFTIDQGRVDHTGGAWTPIVYVLWAVGTVACGRLWRLVPPFSRGLRTPAAEY
;
A
#
# COMPACT_ATOMS: atom_id res chain seq x y z
N MET A 1 5.45 45.16 8.46
CA MET A 1 5.08 44.62 7.13
C MET A 1 5.45 43.15 7.13
N PRO A 2 4.50 42.21 6.93
CA PRO A 2 4.81 40.79 7.04
C PRO A 2 5.74 40.39 5.90
N ASP A 3 6.93 39.94 6.28
CA ASP A 3 7.96 39.47 5.37
C ASP A 3 7.36 38.39 4.47
N LYS A 4 7.39 38.62 3.16
CA LYS A 4 6.88 37.67 2.16
C LYS A 4 7.70 36.39 2.31
N LEU A 5 7.13 35.39 2.99
CA LEU A 5 7.64 34.02 2.99
C LEU A 5 8.07 33.67 1.56
N LYS A 6 9.38 33.50 1.37
CA LYS A 6 9.93 33.23 0.03
C LYS A 6 9.24 31.98 -0.51
N MET A 7 8.95 31.93 -1.80
CA MET A 7 8.29 30.79 -2.43
C MET A 7 8.93 29.45 -2.03
N PHE A 8 10.26 29.42 -1.92
CA PHE A 8 11.03 28.25 -1.45
C PHE A 8 10.73 27.85 0.00
N ASP A 9 10.48 28.80 0.89
CA ASP A 9 10.15 28.53 2.29
C ASP A 9 8.74 27.95 2.41
N ARG A 10 7.80 28.45 1.60
CA ARG A 10 6.45 27.86 1.48
C ARG A 10 6.50 26.42 0.97
N ILE A 11 7.32 26.14 -0.05
CA ILE A 11 7.50 24.77 -0.58
C ILE A 11 8.06 23.84 0.50
N ARG A 12 9.00 24.31 1.34
CA ARG A 12 9.56 23.50 2.43
C ARG A 12 8.51 23.14 3.49
N ILE A 13 7.66 24.10 3.87
CA ILE A 13 6.54 23.87 4.79
C ILE A 13 5.55 22.88 4.17
N GLU A 14 5.15 23.09 2.90
CA GLU A 14 4.20 22.22 2.21
C GLU A 14 4.75 20.79 2.04
N ARG A 15 6.05 20.62 1.76
CA ARG A 15 6.69 19.29 1.69
C ARG A 15 6.62 18.55 3.02
N LEU A 16 6.88 19.22 4.15
CA LEU A 16 6.80 18.59 5.47
C LEU A 16 5.35 18.18 5.78
N VAL A 17 4.40 19.08 5.52
CA VAL A 17 2.96 18.81 5.70
C VAL A 17 2.51 17.63 4.82
N TRP A 18 3.00 17.55 3.59
CA TRP A 18 2.69 16.43 2.67
C TRP A 18 3.27 15.11 3.16
N THR A 19 4.51 15.12 3.66
CA THR A 19 5.15 13.92 4.23
C THR A 19 4.43 13.46 5.51
N LEU A 20 3.92 14.40 6.31
CA LEU A 20 3.08 14.11 7.47
C LEU A 20 1.73 13.52 7.04
N ASP A 21 1.06 14.09 6.02
CA ASP A 21 -0.22 13.59 5.49
C ASP A 21 -0.12 12.15 4.99
N GLN A 22 0.98 11.79 4.32
CA GLN A 22 1.25 10.41 3.92
C GLN A 22 1.37 9.45 5.10
N ARG A 23 1.91 9.89 6.23
CA ARG A 23 2.04 9.06 7.44
C ARG A 23 0.77 9.00 8.28
N LEU A 24 -0.12 9.97 8.11
CA LEU A 24 -1.45 10.02 8.74
C LEU A 24 -2.53 9.35 7.88
N TYR A 25 -2.16 8.57 6.85
CA TYR A 25 -3.13 7.96 5.94
C TYR A 25 -4.07 6.98 6.64
N ASP A 26 -3.63 6.39 7.75
CA ASP A 26 -4.43 5.48 8.57
C ASP A 26 -5.47 6.21 9.47
N LEU A 27 -5.50 7.55 9.49
CA LEU A 27 -6.52 8.33 10.22
C LEU A 27 -7.80 8.56 9.40
N PRO A 28 -8.98 8.64 10.07
CA PRO A 28 -10.20 9.15 9.46
C PRO A 28 -9.98 10.51 8.79
N ARG A 29 -10.60 10.70 7.62
CA ARG A 29 -10.40 11.90 6.78
C ARG A 29 -10.61 13.21 7.52
N ALA A 30 -11.58 13.26 8.44
CA ALA A 30 -11.88 14.45 9.25
C ALA A 30 -10.73 14.78 10.21
N SER A 31 -10.27 13.81 11.02
CA SER A 31 -9.13 13.97 11.92
C SER A 31 -7.85 14.32 11.15
N ARG A 32 -7.61 13.69 10.00
CA ARG A 32 -6.45 14.00 9.14
C ARG A 32 -6.46 15.45 8.67
N ILE A 33 -7.60 15.97 8.21
CA ILE A 33 -7.74 17.36 7.75
C ILE A 33 -7.54 18.32 8.93
N ALA A 34 -8.09 18.01 10.11
CA ALA A 34 -7.92 18.82 11.31
C ALA A 34 -6.45 18.92 11.72
N LYS A 35 -5.74 17.79 11.84
CA LYS A 35 -4.31 17.75 12.20
C LYS A 35 -3.42 18.41 11.16
N ARG A 36 -3.73 18.26 9.87
CA ARG A 36 -3.04 18.99 8.80
C ARG A 36 -3.20 20.51 8.95
N ARG A 37 -4.41 20.98 9.24
CA ARG A 37 -4.68 22.42 9.42
C ARG A 37 -3.97 22.96 10.66
N GLU A 38 -4.01 22.23 11.76
CA GLU A 38 -3.34 22.55 13.03
C GLU A 38 -1.82 22.69 12.82
N VAL A 39 -1.16 21.69 12.25
CA VAL A 39 0.30 21.72 12.02
C VAL A 39 0.69 22.82 11.04
N ARG A 40 -0.12 23.06 10.00
CA ARG A 40 0.14 24.15 9.05
C ARG A 40 0.03 25.53 9.71
N ALA A 41 -0.98 25.75 10.55
CA ALA A 41 -1.16 27.01 11.27
C ALA A 41 0.02 27.26 12.21
N ASN A 42 0.37 26.27 13.04
CA ASN A 42 1.49 26.36 13.98
C ASN A 42 2.84 26.60 13.27
N LEU A 43 3.05 25.99 12.10
CA LEU A 43 4.26 26.21 11.29
C LEU A 43 4.33 27.61 10.70
N LEU A 44 3.21 28.15 10.23
CA LEU A 44 3.16 29.50 9.66
C LEU A 44 3.37 30.56 10.74
N GLU A 45 2.78 30.36 11.92
CA GLU A 45 2.98 31.22 13.08
C GLU A 45 4.44 31.20 13.56
N ALA A 46 5.00 30.01 13.82
CA ALA A 46 6.40 29.88 14.24
C ALA A 46 7.40 30.40 13.18
N ALA A 47 7.05 30.27 11.89
CA ALA A 47 7.86 30.81 10.80
C ALA A 47 7.80 32.34 10.73
N ALA A 48 6.70 32.97 11.11
CA ALA A 48 6.58 34.42 11.18
C ALA A 48 7.44 35.00 12.31
N ASP A 49 7.55 34.29 13.44
CA ASP A 49 8.30 34.77 14.61
C ASP A 49 9.81 34.49 14.53
N GLN A 50 10.21 33.29 14.06
CA GLN A 50 11.59 32.80 14.19
C GLN A 50 12.22 32.41 12.85
N GLY A 51 11.47 32.54 11.76
CA GLY A 51 11.90 32.10 10.43
C GLY A 51 11.75 30.60 10.20
N VAL A 52 11.59 30.23 8.93
CA VAL A 52 11.15 28.89 8.50
C VAL A 52 12.13 27.78 8.90
N ARG A 53 13.44 28.02 8.83
CA ARG A 53 14.45 27.00 9.20
C ARG A 53 14.39 26.66 10.69
N GLN A 54 14.17 27.65 11.54
CA GLN A 54 14.13 27.46 12.99
C GLN A 54 12.81 26.79 13.41
N ALA A 55 11.69 27.21 12.81
CA ALA A 55 10.40 26.55 12.96
C ALA A 55 10.46 25.06 12.57
N LEU A 56 11.07 24.72 11.44
CA LEU A 56 11.25 23.34 10.99
C LEU A 56 12.17 22.53 11.91
N ARG A 57 13.26 23.13 12.43
CA ARG A 57 14.14 22.47 13.41
C ARG A 57 13.44 22.16 14.72
N ARG A 58 12.58 23.07 15.20
CA ARG A 58 11.86 22.93 16.48
C ARG A 58 10.81 21.82 16.44
N ILE A 59 10.12 21.67 15.32
CA ILE A 59 9.17 20.56 15.11
C ILE A 59 9.87 19.21 14.95
N GLY A 60 11.14 19.21 14.53
CA GLY A 60 11.93 17.99 14.41
C GLY A 60 11.45 17.08 13.27
N SER A 61 11.62 15.76 13.44
CA SER A 61 11.28 14.81 12.38
C SER A 61 9.76 14.64 12.26
N SER A 62 9.24 14.74 11.03
CA SER A 62 7.82 14.47 10.73
C SER A 62 7.37 13.06 11.15
N SER A 63 8.31 12.14 11.36
CA SER A 63 8.06 10.78 11.86
C SER A 63 7.75 10.76 13.34
N ALA A 64 8.45 11.56 14.14
CA ALA A 64 8.18 11.68 15.57
C ALA A 64 6.81 12.34 15.78
N LEU A 65 6.55 13.43 15.06
CA LEU A 65 5.28 14.16 15.13
C LEU A 65 4.09 13.28 14.71
N ALA A 66 4.22 12.52 13.62
CA ALA A 66 3.19 11.56 13.19
C ALA A 66 2.94 10.47 14.24
N ARG A 67 4.01 9.97 14.87
CA ARG A 67 3.91 8.94 15.91
C ARG A 67 3.20 9.45 17.16
N GLU A 68 3.46 10.69 17.54
CA GLU A 68 2.82 11.36 18.68
C GLU A 68 1.34 11.63 18.42
N TYR A 69 0.98 12.20 17.27
CA TYR A 69 -0.43 12.39 16.90
C TYR A 69 -1.20 11.06 16.79
N LEU A 70 -0.60 10.03 16.20
CA LEU A 70 -1.22 8.71 16.14
C LEU A 70 -1.30 8.02 17.51
N GLY A 71 -0.32 8.26 18.40
CA GLY A 71 -0.33 7.77 19.77
C GLY A 71 -1.41 8.46 20.61
N ALA A 72 -1.62 9.76 20.42
CA ALA A 72 -2.65 10.53 21.11
C ALA A 72 -4.08 10.12 20.68
N GLU A 73 -4.31 9.85 19.39
CA GLU A 73 -5.64 9.49 18.89
C GLU A 73 -6.00 7.99 19.15
N PHE A 74 -5.01 7.08 19.06
CA PHE A 74 -5.28 5.62 19.07
C PHE A 74 -4.62 4.84 20.23
N GLY A 75 -3.76 5.46 21.03
CA GLY A 75 -2.98 4.78 22.06
C GLY A 75 -1.99 3.75 21.49
N ASP A 76 -1.57 2.81 22.35
CA ASP A 76 -0.54 1.79 22.06
C ASP A 76 -1.09 0.51 21.39
N ARG A 77 -2.29 0.58 20.80
CA ARG A 77 -2.95 -0.59 20.19
C ARG A 77 -2.35 -0.93 18.81
N PRO A 78 -2.24 -2.22 18.45
CA PRO A 78 -1.77 -2.61 17.13
C PRO A 78 -2.71 -2.10 16.02
N ARG A 79 -2.14 -1.49 14.98
CA ARG A 79 -2.86 -0.67 13.98
C ARG A 79 -3.20 -1.47 12.73
N HIS A 80 -4.24 -1.05 11.99
CA HIS A 80 -4.43 -1.44 10.60
C HIS A 80 -3.52 -0.57 9.73
N SER A 81 -3.04 -1.08 8.60
CA SER A 81 -2.19 -0.32 7.68
C SER A 81 -2.62 -0.56 6.23
N TRP A 82 -3.26 0.46 5.65
CA TRP A 82 -3.65 0.42 4.23
C TRP A 82 -2.43 0.38 3.31
N VAL A 83 -1.34 1.02 3.73
CA VAL A 83 -0.08 1.03 2.99
C VAL A 83 0.52 -0.37 2.95
N ALA A 84 0.57 -1.09 4.07
CA ALA A 84 1.04 -2.47 4.10
C ALA A 84 0.17 -3.40 3.23
N ALA A 85 -1.16 -3.23 3.29
CA ALA A 85 -2.08 -3.96 2.43
C ALA A 85 -1.81 -3.68 0.94
N ALA A 86 -1.67 -2.41 0.56
CA ALA A 86 -1.42 -2.01 -0.82
C ALA A 86 -0.07 -2.50 -1.34
N TYR A 87 0.99 -2.39 -0.53
CA TYR A 87 2.31 -2.93 -0.89
C TYR A 87 2.26 -4.44 -1.08
N PHE A 88 1.62 -5.18 -0.17
CA PHE A 88 1.46 -6.63 -0.33
C PHE A 88 0.63 -6.97 -1.57
N ALA A 89 -0.51 -6.30 -1.74
CA ALA A 89 -1.41 -6.50 -2.87
C ALA A 89 -0.75 -6.24 -4.22
N ALA A 90 0.18 -5.28 -4.30
CA ALA A 90 0.90 -4.95 -5.53
C ALA A 90 2.16 -5.82 -5.75
N LEU A 91 2.98 -6.01 -4.71
CA LEU A 91 4.26 -6.70 -4.85
C LEU A 91 4.11 -8.20 -5.04
N VAL A 92 3.14 -8.84 -4.38
CA VAL A 92 2.97 -10.29 -4.49
C VAL A 92 2.61 -10.72 -5.91
N PRO A 93 1.62 -10.11 -6.59
CA PRO A 93 1.36 -10.40 -8.00
C PRO A 93 2.54 -10.13 -8.91
N LEU A 94 3.27 -9.05 -8.68
CA LEU A 94 4.42 -8.68 -9.50
C LEU A 94 5.49 -9.78 -9.42
N LEU A 95 5.89 -10.16 -8.20
CA LEU A 95 6.93 -11.15 -7.97
C LEU A 95 6.50 -12.55 -8.43
N LEU A 96 5.24 -12.92 -8.17
CA LEU A 96 4.73 -14.22 -8.57
C LEU A 96 4.64 -14.34 -10.09
N ASN A 97 4.12 -13.33 -10.80
CA ASN A 97 4.10 -13.34 -12.27
C ASN A 97 5.51 -13.34 -12.85
N PHE A 98 6.45 -12.59 -12.26
CA PHE A 98 7.84 -12.63 -12.69
C PHE A 98 8.42 -14.04 -12.58
N ALA A 99 8.29 -14.69 -11.41
CA ALA A 99 8.82 -16.03 -11.19
C ALA A 99 8.17 -17.09 -12.10
N LEU A 100 6.84 -17.04 -12.30
CA LEU A 100 6.13 -17.99 -13.17
C LEU A 100 6.47 -17.79 -14.65
N THR A 101 6.61 -16.54 -15.09
CA THR A 101 7.05 -16.21 -16.45
C THR A 101 8.46 -16.70 -16.70
N GLU A 102 9.39 -16.46 -15.76
CA GLU A 102 10.77 -16.95 -15.87
C GLU A 102 10.83 -18.48 -15.93
N ALA A 103 10.02 -19.18 -15.13
CA ALA A 103 9.94 -20.64 -15.18
C ALA A 103 9.41 -21.14 -16.54
N ALA A 104 8.38 -20.49 -17.09
CA ALA A 104 7.86 -20.80 -18.43
C ALA A 104 8.89 -20.55 -19.53
N ASN A 105 9.63 -19.44 -19.45
CA ASN A 105 10.70 -19.10 -20.37
C ASN A 105 11.85 -20.13 -20.32
N ALA A 106 12.25 -20.55 -19.12
CA ALA A 106 13.28 -21.58 -18.96
C ALA A 106 12.85 -22.92 -19.59
N TYR A 107 11.58 -23.30 -19.46
CA TYR A 107 11.05 -24.48 -20.13
C TYR A 107 11.05 -24.34 -21.66
N ALA A 108 10.60 -23.20 -22.18
CA ALA A 108 10.64 -22.90 -23.62
C ALA A 108 12.07 -22.93 -24.19
N GLN A 109 13.05 -22.39 -23.46
CA GLN A 109 14.47 -22.47 -23.82
C GLN A 109 15.00 -23.91 -23.80
N GLY A 110 14.53 -24.74 -22.87
CA GLY A 110 14.85 -26.17 -22.85
C GLY A 110 14.34 -26.91 -24.08
N LEU A 111 13.13 -26.58 -24.54
CA LEU A 111 12.55 -27.16 -25.76
C LEU A 111 13.34 -26.78 -27.02
N THR A 112 13.72 -25.51 -27.16
CA THR A 112 14.46 -25.02 -28.34
C THR A 112 15.92 -25.46 -28.32
N GLY A 113 16.60 -25.35 -27.17
CA GLY A 113 17.98 -25.80 -27.01
C GLY A 113 18.14 -27.33 -27.18
N GLY A 114 17.11 -28.10 -26.83
CA GLY A 114 17.05 -29.54 -27.02
C GLY A 114 16.67 -29.99 -28.44
N HIS A 115 16.44 -29.06 -29.38
CA HIS A 115 15.95 -29.35 -30.74
C HIS A 115 14.66 -30.19 -30.73
N ALA A 116 13.72 -29.85 -29.84
CA ALA A 116 12.42 -30.53 -29.79
C ALA A 116 11.73 -30.44 -31.15
N ALA A 117 11.09 -31.53 -31.58
CA ALA A 117 10.32 -31.55 -32.81
C ALA A 117 9.12 -30.59 -32.73
N ASP A 118 8.76 -30.03 -33.89
CA ASP A 118 7.55 -29.24 -34.06
C ASP A 118 6.33 -30.02 -33.54
N GLY A 119 5.48 -29.35 -32.78
CA GLY A 119 4.36 -29.99 -32.10
C GLY A 119 3.98 -29.33 -30.79
N THR A 120 3.06 -29.99 -30.08
CA THR A 120 2.48 -29.50 -28.83
C THR A 120 3.10 -30.19 -27.63
N HIS A 121 3.65 -29.38 -26.72
CA HIS A 121 4.28 -29.82 -25.48
C HIS A 121 3.53 -29.23 -24.30
N VAL A 122 3.14 -30.06 -23.34
CA VAL A 122 2.39 -29.61 -22.15
C VAL A 122 3.30 -29.63 -20.94
N TRP A 123 3.42 -28.48 -20.29
CA TRP A 123 4.04 -28.37 -18.98
C TRP A 123 2.94 -28.22 -17.93
N SER A 124 2.94 -29.09 -16.92
CA SER A 124 1.96 -29.04 -15.83
C SER A 124 2.05 -27.77 -14.98
N GLY A 125 3.11 -26.98 -15.13
CA GLY A 125 3.35 -25.78 -14.34
C GLY A 125 3.74 -26.12 -12.90
N ILE A 126 3.58 -25.15 -12.00
CA ILE A 126 3.78 -25.37 -10.57
C ILE A 126 2.42 -25.73 -9.94
N SER A 127 2.34 -26.94 -9.40
CA SER A 127 1.13 -27.46 -8.75
C SER A 127 0.56 -26.47 -7.74
N TYR A 128 -0.77 -26.32 -7.78
CA TYR A 128 -1.55 -25.38 -6.96
C TYR A 128 -1.32 -23.89 -7.22
N LEU A 129 -0.27 -23.47 -7.94
CA LEU A 129 -0.02 -22.06 -8.23
C LEU A 129 -0.57 -21.65 -9.60
N GLN A 130 -0.40 -22.51 -10.59
CA GLN A 130 -0.65 -22.17 -11.98
C GLN A 130 -1.38 -23.30 -12.71
N SER A 131 -2.26 -22.96 -13.64
CA SER A 131 -2.81 -23.93 -14.58
C SER A 131 -1.73 -24.39 -15.56
N PRO A 132 -1.86 -25.59 -16.15
CA PRO A 132 -0.90 -26.09 -17.14
C PRO A 132 -0.69 -25.10 -18.29
N LEU A 133 0.54 -25.09 -18.82
CA LEU A 133 0.92 -24.34 -20.00
C LEU A 133 1.03 -25.30 -21.17
N THR A 134 0.45 -24.90 -22.29
CA THR A 134 0.58 -25.61 -23.56
C THR A 134 1.49 -24.80 -24.46
N PHE A 135 2.65 -25.36 -24.79
CA PHE A 135 3.63 -24.81 -25.71
C PHE A 135 3.41 -25.41 -27.10
N THR A 136 3.34 -24.57 -28.12
CA THR A 136 3.26 -24.98 -29.53
C THR A 136 4.51 -24.50 -30.24
N ILE A 137 5.23 -25.44 -30.85
CA ILE A 137 6.42 -25.17 -31.65
C ILE A 137 6.03 -25.28 -33.11
N ASP A 138 6.22 -24.20 -33.86
CA ASP A 138 6.02 -24.15 -35.30
C ASP A 138 7.22 -23.42 -35.94
N GLN A 139 7.99 -24.13 -36.78
CA GLN A 139 9.16 -23.58 -37.50
C GLN A 139 10.17 -22.86 -36.58
N GLY A 140 10.43 -23.43 -35.40
CA GLY A 140 11.36 -22.85 -34.42
C GLY A 140 10.83 -21.64 -33.63
N ARG A 141 9.58 -21.23 -33.86
CA ARG A 141 8.87 -20.27 -33.01
C ARG A 141 8.12 -21.02 -31.91
N VAL A 142 8.27 -20.57 -30.67
CA VAL A 142 7.58 -21.11 -29.50
C VAL A 142 6.52 -20.12 -29.05
N ASP A 143 5.26 -20.51 -29.15
CA ASP A 143 4.15 -19.81 -28.52
C ASP A 143 3.59 -20.65 -27.38
N HIS A 144 3.01 -20.01 -26.36
CA HIS A 144 2.36 -20.73 -25.27
C HIS A 144 1.03 -20.11 -24.89
N THR A 145 0.12 -20.97 -24.41
CA THR A 145 -1.19 -20.58 -23.90
C THR A 145 -1.45 -21.25 -22.55
N GLY A 146 -2.31 -20.65 -21.74
CA GLY A 146 -2.59 -21.10 -20.38
C GLY A 146 -1.76 -20.36 -19.35
N GLY A 147 -1.41 -21.03 -18.25
CA GLY A 147 -0.60 -20.42 -17.20
C GLY A 147 -1.35 -19.44 -16.28
N ALA A 148 -2.68 -19.49 -16.24
CA ALA A 148 -3.48 -18.67 -15.35
C ALA A 148 -3.26 -19.10 -13.88
N TRP A 149 -3.43 -18.16 -12.95
CA TRP A 149 -3.39 -18.53 -11.54
C TRP A 149 -4.56 -19.42 -11.18
N THR A 150 -4.31 -20.35 -10.27
CA THR A 150 -5.38 -21.18 -9.72
C THR A 150 -6.28 -20.34 -8.80
N PRO A 151 -7.54 -20.77 -8.58
CA PRO A 151 -8.44 -20.11 -7.63
C PRO A 151 -7.86 -19.97 -6.21
N ILE A 152 -7.07 -20.95 -5.76
CA ILE A 152 -6.46 -20.92 -4.42
C ILE A 152 -5.43 -19.80 -4.28
N VAL A 153 -4.70 -19.45 -5.33
CA VAL A 153 -3.76 -18.31 -5.31
C VAL A 153 -4.50 -16.99 -5.10
N TYR A 154 -5.63 -16.79 -5.79
CA TYR A 154 -6.45 -15.59 -5.59
C TYR A 154 -6.97 -15.49 -4.16
N VAL A 155 -7.40 -16.62 -3.57
CA VAL A 155 -7.86 -16.67 -2.17
C VAL A 155 -6.71 -16.34 -1.21
N LEU A 156 -5.54 -16.96 -1.38
CA LEU A 156 -4.37 -16.69 -0.54
C LEU A 156 -3.88 -15.26 -0.66
N TRP A 157 -3.91 -14.68 -1.86
CA TRP A 157 -3.57 -13.28 -2.10
C TRP A 157 -4.54 -12.33 -1.39
N ALA A 158 -5.84 -12.58 -1.49
CA ALA A 158 -6.86 -11.78 -0.80
C ALA A 158 -6.70 -11.88 0.73
N VAL A 159 -6.55 -13.11 1.26
CA VAL A 159 -6.33 -13.35 2.70
C VAL A 159 -5.04 -12.70 3.18
N GLY A 160 -3.95 -12.83 2.43
CA GLY A 160 -2.66 -12.22 2.73
C GLY A 160 -2.72 -10.69 2.75
N THR A 161 -3.45 -10.09 1.81
CA THR A 161 -3.66 -8.64 1.76
C THR A 161 -4.41 -8.15 3.01
N VAL A 162 -5.47 -8.87 3.39
CA VAL A 162 -6.23 -8.58 4.62
C VAL A 162 -5.37 -8.80 5.87
N ALA A 163 -4.57 -9.88 5.92
CA ALA A 163 -3.58 -10.24 6.94
C ALA A 163 -2.54 -9.14 7.18
N CYS A 164 -1.79 -8.78 6.14
CA CYS A 164 -0.75 -7.76 6.20
C CYS A 164 -1.31 -6.38 6.52
N GLY A 165 -2.48 -6.04 5.99
CA GLY A 165 -3.15 -4.78 6.29
C GLY A 165 -3.83 -4.74 7.66
N ARG A 166 -4.03 -5.89 8.31
CA ARG A 166 -4.88 -6.07 9.50
C ARG A 166 -6.26 -5.41 9.33
N LEU A 167 -6.81 -5.51 8.11
CA LEU A 167 -7.99 -4.76 7.68
C LEU A 167 -9.26 -5.16 8.45
N TRP A 168 -9.29 -6.33 9.10
CA TRP A 168 -10.40 -6.73 9.99
C TRP A 168 -10.61 -5.77 11.17
N ARG A 169 -9.62 -4.94 11.51
CA ARG A 169 -9.75 -3.93 12.56
C ARG A 169 -10.48 -2.66 12.11
N LEU A 170 -10.87 -2.57 10.84
CA LEU A 170 -11.70 -1.48 10.30
C LEU A 170 -13.18 -1.66 10.60
N VAL A 171 -13.61 -2.84 11.06
CA VAL A 171 -15.01 -3.11 11.37
C VAL A 171 -15.33 -2.48 12.73
N PRO A 172 -16.09 -1.37 12.80
CA PRO A 172 -16.52 -0.82 14.08
C PRO A 172 -17.40 -1.87 14.79
N PRO A 173 -17.31 -1.99 16.12
CA PRO A 173 -18.27 -2.80 16.85
C PRO A 173 -19.65 -2.24 16.53
N PHE A 174 -20.52 -3.11 16.01
CA PHE A 174 -21.91 -2.80 15.67
C PHE A 174 -22.61 -2.39 16.97
N SER A 175 -22.54 -1.11 17.34
CA SER A 175 -23.25 -0.60 18.50
C SER A 175 -24.73 -0.66 18.15
N ARG A 176 -25.39 -1.70 18.69
CA ARG A 176 -26.84 -1.78 18.77
C ARG A 176 -27.30 -0.55 19.54
N GLY A 177 -27.67 0.49 18.82
CA GLY A 177 -28.40 1.62 19.35
C GLY A 177 -29.76 1.15 19.80
N LEU A 178 -29.83 0.58 21.01
CA LEU A 178 -31.05 0.57 21.79
C LEU A 178 -31.35 2.03 22.09
N ARG A 179 -32.17 2.65 21.24
CA ARG A 179 -32.92 3.85 21.58
C ARG A 179 -33.75 3.49 22.81
N THR A 180 -33.36 3.95 23.99
CA THR A 180 -34.30 4.12 25.09
C THR A 180 -35.21 5.29 24.70
N PRO A 181 -36.52 5.07 24.46
CA PRO A 181 -37.45 6.18 24.41
C PRO A 181 -37.45 6.84 25.80
N ALA A 182 -37.27 8.15 25.82
CA ALA A 182 -37.46 8.95 27.02
C ALA A 182 -38.89 8.72 27.52
N ALA A 183 -39.02 8.18 28.73
CA ALA A 183 -40.28 8.23 29.45
C ALA A 183 -40.44 9.66 29.97
N GLU A 184 -41.27 10.44 29.28
CA GLU A 184 -41.92 11.61 29.86
C GLU A 184 -42.98 11.11 30.85
N TYR A 185 -42.87 11.48 32.13
CA TYR A 185 -43.98 11.79 33.04
C TYR A 185 -43.46 12.67 34.18
#